data_AF-X1P0S8-F1
#
_entry.id   AF-X1P0S8-F1
#
_cell.length_a   1.000
_cell.length_b   1.000
_cell.length_c   1.000
_cell.angle_alpha   90.00
_cell.angle_beta   90.00
_cell.angle_gamma   90.00
#
_symmetry.space_group_name_H-M   'P 1'
#
loop_
_entity.id
_entity.type
_entity.pdbx_description
1 polymer ?
#
loop_
_entity_poly.entity_id
_entity_poly.type
_entity_poly.pdbx_seq_one_letter_code
_entity_poly.pdbx_strand_id
1 'polypeptide(L)'
;MCAEHNGKRFAEQLVEAGVQIGWPTRLVSFGPDITAAVFAAGFAIRVGFTFGGIGPGEYRKHLIYNKDRCFAFAMPLGYVTDEWYANALGCVNFGFPVIADTPIPEILPTGVCTYEHVVSNVPHDKIVAKAVEVRGLKVTVAEVPVPVAYGPAFEGERVRG
;
A
#
# COMPACT_ATOMS: atom_id res chain seq x y z
N MET A 1 2.69 -5.33 4.34
CA MET A 1 1.93 -5.34 5.62
C MET A 1 2.93 -5.34 6.76
N CYS A 2 2.75 -4.48 7.76
CA CYS A 2 3.64 -4.37 8.91
C CYS A 2 2.91 -3.76 10.10
N ALA A 3 3.61 -3.69 11.25
CA ALA A 3 3.11 -3.16 12.51
C ALA A 3 2.08 -4.05 13.24
N GLU A 4 1.91 -3.79 14.54
CA GLU A 4 0.93 -4.45 15.41
C GLU A 4 0.20 -3.47 16.33
N HIS A 5 -1.01 -3.81 16.72
CA HIS A 5 -1.72 -3.14 17.80
C HIS A 5 -2.27 -4.19 18.77
N ASN A 6 -1.90 -4.10 20.06
CA ASN A 6 -2.27 -5.06 21.11
C ASN A 6 -1.95 -6.52 20.72
N GLY A 7 -0.77 -6.76 20.14
CA GLY A 7 -0.33 -8.08 19.71
C GLY A 7 -1.10 -8.66 18.51
N LYS A 8 -1.96 -7.87 17.84
CA LYS A 8 -2.64 -8.27 16.60
C LYS A 8 -1.99 -7.63 15.39
N ARG A 9 -1.69 -8.46 14.38
CA ARG A 9 -1.09 -8.03 13.12
C ARG A 9 -2.01 -8.31 11.95
N PHE A 10 -1.99 -7.42 10.95
CA PHE A 10 -2.83 -7.60 9.76
C PHE A 10 -2.49 -8.89 8.99
N ALA A 11 -1.21 -9.24 8.89
CA ALA A 11 -0.79 -10.49 8.24
C ALA A 11 -1.32 -11.75 8.97
N GLU A 12 -1.37 -11.72 10.31
CA GLU A 12 -1.89 -12.83 11.12
C GLU A 12 -3.42 -12.93 10.98
N GLN A 13 -4.13 -11.80 10.98
CA GLN A 13 -5.58 -11.77 10.72
C GLN A 13 -5.95 -12.37 9.36
N LEU A 14 -5.13 -12.13 8.33
CA LEU A 14 -5.33 -12.75 7.01
C LEU A 14 -5.13 -14.27 7.06
N VAL A 15 -4.09 -14.74 7.75
CA VAL A 15 -3.82 -16.18 7.90
C VAL A 15 -4.93 -16.87 8.71
N GLU A 16 -5.42 -16.25 9.79
CA GLU A 16 -6.55 -16.73 10.57
C GLU A 16 -7.84 -16.82 9.74
N ALA A 17 -8.03 -15.90 8.80
CA ALA A 17 -9.14 -15.91 7.84
C ALA A 17 -8.93 -16.90 6.67
N GLY A 18 -7.84 -17.67 6.66
CA GLY A 18 -7.55 -18.64 5.60
C GLY A 18 -7.02 -18.03 4.30
N VAL A 19 -6.56 -16.78 4.32
CA VAL A 19 -5.98 -16.10 3.15
C VAL A 19 -4.51 -16.48 2.99
N GLN A 20 -4.14 -16.94 1.81
CA GLN A 20 -2.75 -17.24 1.49
C GLN A 20 -1.94 -15.95 1.30
N ILE A 21 -0.88 -15.80 2.11
CA ILE A 21 0.05 -14.66 2.05
C ILE A 21 1.40 -15.06 1.43
N GLY A 22 2.15 -14.08 0.95
CA GLY A 22 3.49 -14.23 0.40
C GLY A 22 3.68 -13.57 -0.96
N TRP A 23 4.89 -13.72 -1.51
CA TRP A 23 5.23 -13.21 -2.85
C TRP A 23 4.37 -13.81 -3.98
N PRO A 24 4.03 -15.12 -4.00
CA PRO A 24 3.19 -15.69 -5.05
C PRO A 24 1.81 -15.03 -5.14
N THR A 25 1.18 -14.77 -3.99
CA THR A 25 -0.13 -14.12 -3.92
C THR A 25 -0.07 -12.59 -3.84
N ARG A 26 1.13 -12.01 -3.92
CA ARG A 26 1.40 -10.56 -3.85
C ARG A 26 0.97 -9.91 -2.52
N LEU A 27 0.73 -10.69 -1.47
CA LEU A 27 0.37 -10.24 -0.12
C LEU A 27 1.56 -10.40 0.83
N VAL A 28 2.49 -9.45 0.81
CA VAL A 28 3.77 -9.57 1.54
C VAL A 28 3.72 -8.93 2.93
N SER A 29 4.11 -9.69 3.94
CA SER A 29 4.43 -9.17 5.27
C SER A 29 5.89 -8.73 5.33
N PHE A 30 6.15 -7.49 5.72
CA PHE A 30 7.51 -6.92 5.79
C PHE A 30 8.14 -7.03 7.18
N GLY A 31 7.34 -7.24 8.22
CA GLY A 31 7.81 -7.38 9.60
C GLY A 31 6.73 -7.02 10.61
N PRO A 32 6.94 -7.38 11.89
CA PRO A 32 5.98 -7.11 12.97
C PRO A 32 6.00 -5.64 13.41
N ASP A 33 7.10 -4.93 13.23
CA ASP A 33 7.28 -3.54 13.68
C ASP A 33 6.86 -2.53 12.61
N ILE A 34 6.45 -1.34 13.04
CA ILE A 34 6.10 -0.25 12.12
C ILE A 34 7.28 0.21 11.26
N THR A 35 8.50 0.12 11.80
CA THR A 35 9.74 0.45 11.08
C THR A 35 9.93 -0.40 9.82
N ALA A 36 9.33 -1.60 9.75
CA ALA A 36 9.35 -2.45 8.56
C ALA A 36 8.61 -1.84 7.35
N ALA A 37 7.80 -0.78 7.54
CA ALA A 37 7.23 0.00 6.44
C ALA A 37 8.30 0.51 5.47
N VAL A 38 9.51 0.79 5.96
CA VAL A 38 10.65 1.23 5.16
C VAL A 38 11.01 0.24 4.05
N PHE A 39 10.76 -1.07 4.24
CA PHE A 39 11.06 -2.06 3.22
C PHE A 39 10.16 -1.94 1.99
N ALA A 40 8.91 -1.51 2.17
CA ALA A 40 8.01 -1.20 1.06
C ALA A 40 8.46 0.06 0.30
N ALA A 41 8.83 1.13 1.02
CA ALA A 41 9.35 2.35 0.41
C ALA A 41 10.70 2.10 -0.31
N GLY A 42 11.59 1.31 0.31
CA GLY A 42 12.87 0.91 -0.28
C GLY A 42 12.69 0.02 -1.51
N PHE A 43 11.63 -0.78 -1.59
CA PHE A 43 11.27 -1.49 -2.81
C PHE A 43 10.93 -0.50 -3.94
N ALA A 44 10.15 0.54 -3.66
CA ALA A 44 9.80 1.57 -4.64
C ALA A 44 11.05 2.34 -5.15
N ILE A 45 12.01 2.65 -4.28
CA ILE A 45 13.31 3.21 -4.68
C ILE A 45 14.08 2.25 -5.62
N ARG A 46 14.12 0.95 -5.31
CA ARG A 46 14.76 -0.06 -6.16
C ARG A 46 14.12 -0.16 -7.54
N VAL A 47 12.81 0.03 -7.67
CA VAL A 47 12.13 0.14 -8.98
C VAL A 47 12.71 1.31 -9.79
N GLY A 48 12.95 2.46 -9.16
CA GLY A 48 13.58 3.62 -9.81
C GLY A 48 15.02 3.35 -10.27
N PHE A 49 15.81 2.61 -9.48
CA PHE A 49 17.14 2.15 -9.90
C PHE A 49 17.06 1.20 -11.09
N THR A 50 16.27 0.14 -10.99
CA THR A 50 16.25 -0.96 -11.96
C THR A 50 15.60 -0.57 -13.28
N PHE A 51 14.46 0.13 -13.24
CA PHE A 51 13.67 0.42 -14.44
C PHE A 51 13.75 1.88 -14.87
N GLY A 52 14.02 2.80 -13.94
CA GLY A 52 14.18 4.22 -14.23
C GLY A 52 15.61 4.61 -14.63
N GLY A 53 16.61 3.76 -14.38
CA GLY A 53 18.01 4.06 -14.65
C GLY A 53 18.55 5.25 -13.84
N ILE A 54 17.92 5.56 -12.70
CA ILE A 54 18.26 6.71 -11.85
C ILE A 54 19.49 6.36 -11.01
N GLY A 55 20.46 7.27 -10.94
CA GLY A 55 21.71 7.06 -10.22
C GLY A 55 21.60 7.27 -8.70
N PRO A 56 22.57 6.76 -7.92
CA PRO A 56 22.60 6.99 -6.47
C PRO A 56 22.74 8.49 -6.15
N GLY A 57 22.04 8.95 -5.12
CA GLY A 57 22.04 10.36 -4.71
C GLY A 57 21.08 11.27 -5.48
N GLU A 58 20.49 10.80 -6.58
CA GLU A 58 19.52 11.58 -7.38
C GLU A 58 18.10 11.53 -6.76
N TYR A 59 17.97 11.89 -5.48
CA TYR A 59 16.74 11.69 -4.69
C TYR A 59 15.51 12.31 -5.37
N ARG A 60 15.63 13.51 -5.95
CA ARG A 60 14.51 14.20 -6.60
C ARG A 60 13.98 13.43 -7.80
N LYS A 61 14.88 12.81 -8.60
CA LYS A 61 14.47 11.97 -9.74
C LYS A 61 13.75 10.72 -9.25
N HIS A 62 14.22 10.10 -8.16
CA HIS A 62 13.50 8.98 -7.55
C HIS A 62 12.11 9.36 -7.06
N LEU A 63 11.94 10.50 -6.39
CA LEU A 63 10.63 10.92 -5.90
C LEU A 63 9.65 11.20 -7.05
N ILE A 64 10.09 11.90 -8.09
CA ILE A 64 9.26 12.16 -9.29
C ILE A 64 8.91 10.86 -10.01
N TYR A 65 9.90 9.97 -10.20
CA TYR A 65 9.66 8.67 -10.84
C TYR A 65 8.62 7.85 -10.08
N ASN A 66 8.74 7.78 -8.75
CA ASN A 66 7.78 7.04 -7.92
C ASN A 66 6.39 7.66 -7.99
N LYS A 67 6.28 8.99 -7.92
CA LYS A 67 5.01 9.70 -8.09
C LYS A 67 4.32 9.36 -9.41
N ASP A 68 5.07 9.31 -10.51
CA ASP A 68 4.50 9.17 -11.86
C ASP A 68 4.36 7.72 -12.34
N ARG A 69 5.16 6.79 -11.81
CA ARG A 69 5.25 5.40 -12.30
C ARG A 69 4.87 4.33 -11.27
N CYS A 70 4.95 4.61 -9.98
CA CYS A 70 4.62 3.66 -8.92
C CYS A 70 3.27 4.02 -8.30
N PHE A 71 2.21 3.33 -8.72
CA PHE A 71 0.86 3.56 -8.19
C PHE A 71 0.65 2.87 -6.85
N ALA A 72 1.23 3.43 -5.79
CA ALA A 72 1.10 2.97 -4.42
C ALA A 72 0.38 3.99 -3.53
N PHE A 73 -0.20 3.50 -2.43
CA PHE A 73 -0.82 4.27 -1.35
C PHE A 73 -0.58 3.55 -0.02
N ALA A 74 -0.56 4.30 1.08
CA ALA A 74 -0.46 3.77 2.43
C ALA A 74 -1.86 3.64 3.06
N MET A 75 -2.09 2.56 3.79
CA MET A 75 -3.35 2.32 4.52
C MET A 75 -3.06 1.94 5.97
N PRO A 76 -2.89 2.92 6.87
CA PRO A 76 -2.86 2.64 8.29
C PRO A 76 -4.28 2.29 8.75
N LEU A 77 -4.46 1.08 9.29
CA LEU A 77 -5.76 0.55 9.69
C LEU A 77 -5.83 0.36 11.21
N GLY A 78 -6.96 0.73 11.81
CA GLY A 78 -7.19 0.65 13.25
C GLY A 78 -6.54 1.81 14.02
N TYR A 79 -6.08 1.55 15.25
CA TYR A 79 -5.48 2.58 16.10
C TYR A 79 -4.11 3.01 15.57
N VAL A 80 -4.04 4.24 15.06
CA VAL A 80 -2.83 4.83 14.48
C VAL A 80 -2.10 5.64 15.56
N THR A 81 -0.91 5.19 15.96
CA THR A 81 -0.03 5.97 16.83
C THR A 81 0.67 7.08 16.05
N ASP A 82 1.27 8.04 16.75
CA ASP A 82 2.08 9.10 16.12
C ASP A 82 3.22 8.53 15.26
N GLU A 83 3.82 7.40 15.69
CA GLU A 83 4.87 6.72 14.92
C GLU A 83 4.33 6.10 13.62
N TRP A 84 3.14 5.50 13.68
CA TRP A 84 2.47 4.99 12.47
C TRP A 84 2.13 6.12 11.52
N TYR A 85 1.58 7.21 12.06
CA TYR A 85 1.22 8.38 11.28
C TYR A 85 2.45 9.02 10.62
N ALA A 86 3.57 9.13 11.35
CA ALA A 86 4.83 9.62 10.80
C ALA A 86 5.37 8.74 9.65
N ASN A 87 5.33 7.41 9.82
CA ASN A 87 5.74 6.48 8.76
C ASN A 87 4.81 6.56 7.53
N ALA A 88 3.50 6.67 7.74
CA ALA A 88 2.53 6.85 6.66
C ALA A 88 2.75 8.17 5.92
N LEU A 89 2.99 9.27 6.63
CA LEU A 89 3.35 10.56 6.02
C LEU A 89 4.68 10.50 5.25
N GLY A 90 5.61 9.64 5.66
CA GLY A 90 6.81 9.36 4.88
C GLY A 90 6.51 8.92 3.45
N CYS A 91 5.41 8.19 3.23
CA CYS A 91 4.96 7.77 1.91
C CYS A 91 4.46 8.93 1.03
N VAL A 92 3.92 9.99 1.65
CA VAL A 92 3.46 11.19 0.92
C VAL A 92 4.59 11.82 0.12
N ASN A 93 5.83 11.81 0.63
CA ASN A 93 7.00 12.34 -0.09
C ASN A 93 7.23 11.66 -1.45
N PHE A 94 6.81 10.40 -1.59
CA PHE A 94 6.90 9.63 -2.84
C PHE A 94 5.70 9.86 -3.77
N GLY A 95 4.76 10.73 -3.39
CA GLY A 95 3.48 10.92 -4.06
C GLY A 95 2.44 9.85 -3.71
N PHE A 96 2.65 9.05 -2.67
CA PHE A 96 1.73 8.00 -2.25
C PHE A 96 0.78 8.55 -1.17
N PRO A 97 -0.53 8.65 -1.44
CA PRO A 97 -1.48 9.16 -0.46
C PRO A 97 -1.70 8.17 0.69
N VAL A 98 -2.18 8.69 1.82
CA VAL A 98 -2.54 7.93 3.02
C VAL A 98 -4.06 7.89 3.14
N ILE A 99 -4.61 6.68 3.30
CA ILE A 99 -6.04 6.48 3.48
C ILE A 99 -6.26 5.65 4.75
N ALA A 100 -6.93 6.24 5.74
CA ALA A 100 -7.16 5.61 7.03
C ALA A 100 -8.65 5.35 7.29
N ASP A 101 -8.92 4.29 8.04
CA ASP A 101 -10.26 3.96 8.54
C ASP A 101 -10.62 4.69 9.85
N THR A 102 -9.62 5.25 10.54
CA THR A 102 -9.78 5.98 11.80
C THR A 102 -9.62 7.49 11.63
N PRO A 103 -10.12 8.30 12.59
CA PRO A 103 -10.05 9.76 12.53
C PRO A 103 -8.66 10.28 12.90
N ILE A 104 -7.71 10.16 11.97
CA ILE A 104 -6.38 10.79 12.05
C ILE A 104 -6.39 12.20 11.44
N PRO A 105 -5.44 13.08 11.78
CA PRO A 105 -5.36 14.41 11.16
C PRO A 105 -5.29 14.35 9.64
N GLU A 106 -6.10 15.15 8.95
CA GLU A 106 -6.15 15.15 7.49
C GLU A 106 -5.19 16.17 6.87
N ILE A 107 -4.77 15.88 5.63
CA ILE A 107 -3.97 16.77 4.80
C ILE A 107 -4.61 16.77 3.41
N LEU A 108 -5.60 17.63 3.26
CA LEU A 108 -6.40 17.78 2.05
C LEU A 108 -5.74 18.56 0.89
N PRO A 109 -4.67 19.37 1.09
CA PRO A 109 -3.99 20.02 -0.04
C PRO A 109 -3.46 19.04 -1.09
N THR A 110 -3.43 19.50 -2.34
CA THR A 110 -2.84 18.76 -3.46
C THR A 110 -1.39 19.21 -3.74
N GLY A 111 -0.65 18.47 -4.55
CA GLY A 111 0.62 18.94 -5.15
C GLY A 111 1.74 17.92 -5.06
N VAL A 112 1.90 17.27 -3.91
CA VAL A 112 2.79 16.10 -3.77
C VAL A 112 2.09 14.86 -4.32
N CYS A 113 0.97 14.45 -3.73
CA CYS A 113 0.06 13.44 -4.30
C CYS A 113 -0.81 14.03 -5.42
N THR A 114 -1.49 13.15 -6.17
CA THR A 114 -2.43 13.51 -7.24
C THR A 114 -3.59 14.34 -6.71
N TYR A 115 -4.21 13.89 -5.61
CA TYR A 115 -5.28 14.59 -4.90
C TYR A 115 -4.86 14.85 -3.44
N GLU A 116 -5.70 14.52 -2.47
CA GLU A 116 -5.42 14.69 -1.04
C GLU A 116 -4.23 13.82 -0.60
N HIS A 117 -3.44 14.31 0.36
CA HIS A 117 -2.28 13.58 0.88
C HIS A 117 -2.70 12.60 1.97
N VAL A 118 -3.64 13.00 2.83
CA VAL A 118 -4.20 12.16 3.90
C VAL A 118 -5.71 12.32 3.93
N VAL A 119 -6.43 11.21 3.79
CA VAL A 119 -7.88 11.09 3.94
C VAL A 119 -8.19 10.16 5.11
N SER A 120 -9.01 10.61 6.03
CA SER A 120 -9.31 9.88 7.28
C SER A 120 -10.75 9.36 7.32
N ASN A 121 -11.04 8.52 8.33
CA ASN A 121 -12.40 8.08 8.65
C ASN A 121 -13.16 7.44 7.47
N VAL A 122 -12.45 6.69 6.62
CA VAL A 122 -13.04 6.04 5.45
C VAL A 122 -13.62 4.66 5.83
N PRO A 123 -14.91 4.42 5.59
CA PRO A 123 -15.53 3.11 5.86
C PRO A 123 -14.84 1.96 5.10
N HIS A 124 -14.72 0.78 5.74
CA HIS A 124 -14.02 -0.38 5.17
C HIS A 124 -14.62 -0.88 3.84
N ASP A 125 -15.94 -0.75 3.65
CA ASP A 125 -16.63 -1.10 2.40
C ASP A 125 -16.25 -0.17 1.23
N LYS A 126 -15.69 1.01 1.52
CA LYS A 126 -15.31 2.04 0.54
C LYS A 126 -13.81 2.32 0.49
N ILE A 127 -13.04 1.82 1.46
CA ILE A 127 -11.64 2.23 1.66
C ILE A 127 -10.76 1.92 0.45
N VAL A 128 -10.97 0.77 -0.19
CA VAL A 128 -10.23 0.37 -1.39
C VAL A 128 -10.59 1.28 -2.57
N ALA A 129 -11.88 1.54 -2.79
CA ALA A 129 -12.34 2.43 -3.85
C ALA A 129 -11.80 3.85 -3.66
N LYS A 130 -11.80 4.35 -2.41
CA LYS A 130 -11.26 5.65 -2.08
C LYS A 130 -9.75 5.73 -2.31
N ALA A 131 -8.99 4.70 -1.90
CA ALA A 131 -7.55 4.65 -2.14
C ALA A 131 -7.20 4.66 -3.64
N VAL A 132 -7.95 3.92 -4.45
CA VAL A 132 -7.84 3.90 -5.92
C VAL A 132 -8.13 5.30 -6.50
N GLU A 133 -9.22 5.93 -6.08
CA GLU A 133 -9.61 7.27 -6.50
C GLU A 133 -8.54 8.32 -6.16
N VAL A 134 -8.14 8.42 -4.89
CA VAL A 134 -7.19 9.44 -4.38
C VAL A 134 -5.81 9.26 -5.02
N ARG A 135 -5.41 8.02 -5.32
CA ARG A 135 -4.16 7.77 -6.05
C ARG A 135 -4.24 8.13 -7.53
N GLY A 136 -5.44 8.26 -8.10
CA GLY A 136 -5.68 8.51 -9.52
C GLY A 136 -5.57 7.26 -10.39
N LEU A 137 -5.83 6.08 -9.81
CA LEU A 137 -5.83 4.80 -10.52
C LEU A 137 -7.13 4.65 -11.34
N LYS A 138 -7.00 4.41 -12.64
CA LYS A 138 -8.12 3.98 -13.50
C LYS A 138 -8.06 2.47 -13.66
N VAL A 139 -8.89 1.76 -12.89
CA VAL A 139 -8.96 0.30 -12.94
C VAL A 139 -10.15 -0.12 -13.80
N THR A 140 -9.91 -0.87 -14.86
CA THR A 140 -10.97 -1.60 -15.58
C THR A 140 -11.12 -2.97 -14.93
N VAL A 141 -12.17 -3.15 -14.12
CA VAL A 141 -12.48 -4.45 -13.54
C VAL A 141 -13.20 -5.29 -14.59
N ALA A 142 -12.56 -6.34 -15.08
CA ALA A 142 -13.23 -7.35 -15.88
C ALA A 142 -13.91 -8.34 -14.93
N GLU A 143 -15.23 -8.27 -14.82
CA GLU A 143 -16.00 -9.29 -14.10
C GLU A 143 -15.97 -10.59 -14.91
N VAL A 144 -15.33 -11.61 -14.35
CA VAL A 144 -15.37 -12.96 -14.88
C VAL A 144 -16.41 -13.74 -14.07
N PRO A 145 -17.51 -14.21 -14.68
CA PRO A 145 -18.62 -14.85 -13.96
C PRO A 145 -18.25 -16.30 -13.58
N VAL A 146 -17.33 -16.44 -12.64
CA VAL A 146 -16.89 -17.72 -12.08
C VAL A 146 -17.13 -17.72 -10.56
N PRO A 147 -17.47 -18.88 -9.96
CA PRO A 147 -17.79 -18.96 -8.53
C PRO A 147 -16.54 -18.96 -7.62
N VAL A 148 -15.35 -18.77 -8.20
CA VAL A 148 -14.05 -18.83 -7.51
C VAL A 148 -13.31 -17.52 -7.69
N ALA A 149 -12.38 -17.24 -6.76
CA ALA A 149 -11.53 -16.07 -6.88
C ALA A 149 -10.70 -16.13 -8.18
N TYR A 150 -10.70 -15.04 -8.94
CA TYR A 150 -10.00 -14.93 -10.21
C TYR A 150 -9.05 -13.74 -10.16
N GLY A 151 -7.77 -13.98 -10.49
CA GLY A 151 -6.80 -12.91 -10.65
C GLY A 151 -5.36 -13.40 -10.79
N PRO A 152 -4.44 -12.51 -11.19
CA PRO A 152 -3.02 -12.85 -11.42
C PRO A 152 -2.25 -13.35 -10.19
N ALA A 153 -2.87 -13.34 -9.01
CA ALA A 153 -2.29 -13.85 -7.77
C ALA A 153 -2.39 -15.38 -7.64
N PHE A 154 -3.32 -16.02 -8.36
CA PHE A 154 -3.50 -17.47 -8.39
C PHE A 154 -2.77 -18.13 -9.58
N GLU A 155 -2.13 -17.32 -10.43
CA GLU A 155 -1.33 -17.81 -11.54
C GLU A 155 -0.10 -18.58 -11.03
N GLY A 156 0.10 -19.79 -11.53
CA GLY A 156 1.24 -20.64 -11.12
C GLY A 156 1.04 -21.38 -9.79
N GLU A 157 -0.18 -21.38 -9.23
CA GLU A 157 -0.50 -22.19 -8.05
C GLU A 157 -0.36 -23.69 -8.34
N ARG A 158 0.26 -24.42 -7.41
CA ARG A 158 0.49 -25.86 -7.56
C ARG A 158 -0.64 -26.66 -6.92
N VAL A 159 -1.43 -27.33 -7.74
CA VAL A 159 -2.38 -28.35 -7.28
C VAL A 159 -1.65 -29.68 -7.10
N ARG A 160 -1.71 -30.25 -5.89
CA ARG A 160 -1.24 -31.62 -5.60
C ARG A 160 -2.48 -32.51 -5.42
N GLY A 161 -2.52 -33.61 -6.17
CA GLY A 161 -3.55 -34.65 -6.03
C GLY A 161 -3.26 -35.63 -4.92
#